data_AF-A0A1D2QQU3-F1
#
_entry.id   AF-A0A1D2QQU3-F1
#
_cell.length_a   1.000
_cell.length_b   1.000
_cell.length_c   1.000
_cell.angle_alpha   90.00
_cell.angle_beta   90.00
_cell.angle_gamma   90.00
#
_symmetry.space_group_name_H-M   'P 1'
#
loop_
_entity.id
_entity.type
_entity.pdbx_description
1 polymer ?
#
loop_
_entity_poly.entity_id
_entity_poly.type
_entity_poly.pdbx_seq_one_letter_code
_entity_poly.pdbx_strand_id
1 'polypeptide(L)'
;MKTPSEKNYIVAVCLSAIFGVLGIHHFYLGRYIEGVIDLSLAILALYLYINGLLLWAILVFVIDSIHTLIITILLLTGSFKDGKGNYVCYPGQKLN
;
A
#
# COMPACT_ATOMS: atom_id res chain seq x y z
N MET A 1 24.00 -0.90 -6.35
CA MET A 1 24.13 -0.39 -4.98
C MET A 1 22.73 -0.13 -4.45
N LYS A 2 22.38 -0.62 -3.25
CA LYS A 2 21.06 -0.33 -2.65
C LYS A 2 21.08 1.12 -2.16
N THR A 3 20.19 1.94 -2.69
CA THR A 3 20.05 3.34 -2.33
C THR A 3 18.91 3.50 -1.34
N PRO A 4 19.11 4.23 -0.22
CA PRO A 4 18.02 4.57 0.68
C PRO A 4 17.11 5.60 0.01
N SER A 5 15.79 5.46 0.19
CA SER A 5 14.83 6.46 -0.24
C SER A 5 14.86 7.66 0.71
N GLU A 6 14.67 8.87 0.17
CA GLU A 6 14.48 10.10 0.96
C GLU A 6 13.10 10.15 1.65
N LYS A 7 12.23 9.18 1.37
CA LYS A 7 10.87 9.11 1.91
C LYS A 7 10.88 8.62 3.36
N ASN A 8 10.07 9.27 4.20
CA ASN A 8 9.97 8.91 5.61
C ASN A 8 9.22 7.58 5.78
N TYR A 9 9.92 6.58 6.30
CA TYR A 9 9.35 5.27 6.65
C TYR A 9 8.14 5.39 7.58
N ILE A 10 8.24 6.21 8.64
CA ILE A 10 7.15 6.38 9.61
C ILE A 10 5.89 6.91 8.92
N VAL A 11 6.05 7.87 8.01
CA VAL A 11 4.93 8.42 7.23
C VAL A 11 4.33 7.34 6.34
N ALA A 12 5.14 6.55 5.64
CA ALA A 12 4.67 5.47 4.79
C ALA A 12 3.87 4.40 5.58
N VAL A 13 4.36 4.02 6.77
CA VAL A 13 3.68 3.06 7.65
C VAL A 13 2.38 3.63 8.20
N CYS A 14 2.37 4.87 8.69
CA CYS A 14 1.15 5.51 9.17
C CYS A 14 0.10 5.67 8.06
N LEU A 15 0.50 6.04 6.85
CA LEU A 15 -0.40 6.11 5.69
C LEU A 15 -0.95 4.73 5.33
N SER A 16 -0.12 3.69 5.36
CA SER A 16 -0.56 2.32 5.10
C SER A 16 -1.53 1.82 6.18
N ALA A 17 -1.32 2.19 7.45
CA ALA A 17 -2.20 1.77 8.55
C ALA A 17 -3.58 2.45 8.52
N ILE A 18 -3.65 3.74 8.19
CA ILE A 18 -4.90 4.53 8.21
C ILE A 18 -5.64 4.44 6.87
N PHE A 19 -4.89 4.48 5.76
CA PHE A 19 -5.42 4.59 4.41
C PHE A 19 -4.98 3.43 3.49
N GLY A 20 -4.61 2.29 4.08
CA GLY A 20 -4.13 1.12 3.35
C GLY A 20 -5.13 0.62 2.30
N VAL A 21 -6.39 0.43 2.71
CA VAL A 21 -7.51 0.01 1.85
C VAL A 21 -7.81 1.02 0.72
N LEU A 22 -7.40 2.28 0.87
CA LEU A 22 -7.54 3.29 -0.19
C LEU A 22 -6.31 3.36 -1.10
N GLY A 23 -5.21 2.67 -0.77
CA GLY A 23 -3.98 2.69 -1.55
C GLY A 23 -3.15 3.98 -1.44
N ILE A 24 -3.47 4.91 -0.53
CA ILE A 24 -2.84 6.26 -0.49
C ILE A 24 -1.32 6.19 -0.27
N HIS A 25 -0.85 5.19 0.46
CA HIS A 25 0.57 4.94 0.68
C HIS A 25 1.38 4.70 -0.63
N HIS A 26 0.81 4.07 -1.65
CA HIS A 26 1.48 3.87 -2.94
C HIS A 26 1.72 5.20 -3.68
N PHE A 27 0.80 6.17 -3.56
CA PHE A 27 1.01 7.52 -4.09
C PHE A 27 2.16 8.25 -3.39
N TYR A 28 2.24 8.14 -2.06
CA TYR A 28 3.35 8.74 -1.29
C TYR A 28 4.72 8.16 -1.70
N LEU A 29 4.75 6.86 -1.94
CA LEU A 29 5.93 6.10 -2.34
C LEU A 29 6.28 6.27 -3.84
N GLY A 30 5.46 7.00 -4.61
CA GLY A 30 5.69 7.25 -6.03
C GLY A 30 5.33 6.07 -6.95
N ARG A 31 4.57 5.09 -6.44
CA ARG A 31 4.05 3.94 -7.18
C ARG A 31 2.60 4.19 -7.59
N TYR A 32 2.41 5.16 -8.48
CA TYR A 32 1.08 5.64 -8.88
C TYR A 32 0.17 4.55 -9.46
N ILE A 33 0.73 3.59 -10.19
CA ILE A 33 -0.05 2.51 -10.83
C ILE A 33 -0.73 1.65 -9.78
N GLU A 34 0.01 1.20 -8.76
CA GLU A 34 -0.57 0.38 -7.67
C GLU A 34 -1.59 1.18 -6.86
N GLY A 35 -1.28 2.44 -6.55
CA GLY A 35 -2.24 3.30 -5.85
C GLY A 35 -3.55 3.50 -6.60
N VAL A 36 -3.50 3.60 -7.93
CA VAL A 36 -4.71 3.68 -8.78
C VAL A 36 -5.44 2.34 -8.80
N ILE A 37 -4.74 1.21 -8.78
CA ILE A 37 -5.36 -0.13 -8.73
C ILE A 37 -6.11 -0.30 -7.41
N ASP A 38 -5.47 -0.06 -6.26
CA ASP A 38 -6.11 -0.16 -4.94
C ASP A 38 -7.31 0.78 -4.82
N LEU A 39 -7.16 2.04 -5.26
CA LEU A 39 -8.27 3.00 -5.26
C LEU A 39 -9.43 2.52 -6.14
N SER A 40 -9.13 1.93 -7.30
CA SER A 40 -10.14 1.39 -8.21
C SER A 40 -10.82 0.16 -7.63
N LEU A 41 -10.10 -0.70 -6.91
CA LEU A 41 -10.65 -1.85 -6.17
C LEU A 41 -11.56 -1.40 -5.03
N ALA A 42 -11.18 -0.37 -4.28
CA ALA A 42 -12.01 0.23 -3.25
C ALA A 42 -13.31 0.83 -3.81
N ILE A 43 -13.23 1.56 -4.94
CA ILE A 43 -14.42 2.10 -5.63
C ILE A 43 -15.30 0.96 -6.17
N LEU A 44 -14.69 -0.09 -6.73
CA LEU A 44 -15.42 -1.25 -7.23
C LEU A 44 -16.15 -1.99 -6.10
N ALA A 45 -15.50 -2.17 -4.95
CA ALA A 45 -16.12 -2.77 -3.77
C ALA A 45 -17.33 -1.94 -3.30
N LEU A 46 -17.21 -0.61 -3.27
CA LEU A 46 -18.32 0.29 -2.93
C LEU A 46 -19.45 0.23 -3.95
N TYR A 47 -19.13 0.19 -5.24
CA TYR A 47 -20.11 0.04 -6.32
C TYR A 47 -20.88 -1.28 -6.19
N LEU A 48 -20.19 -2.40 -5.96
CA LEU A 48 -20.81 -3.71 -5.76
C LEU A 48 -21.70 -3.73 -4.51
N TYR A 49 -21.29 -3.05 -3.44
CA TYR A 49 -22.08 -2.91 -2.22
C TYR A 49 -23.39 -2.16 -2.48
N ILE A 50 -23.36 -1.03 -3.20
CA ILE A 50 -24.55 -0.23 -3.52
C ILE A 50 -25.52 -1.00 -4.43
N ASN A 51 -25.01 -1.83 -5.35
CA ASN A 51 -25.83 -2.66 -6.24
C ASN A 51 -26.41 -3.91 -5.54
N GLY A 52 -26.17 -4.11 -4.24
CA GLY A 52 -26.69 -5.26 -3.49
C GLY A 52 -25.92 -6.57 -3.69
N LEU A 53 -24.80 -6.54 -4.40
CA LEU A 53 -23.91 -7.70 -4.61
C LEU A 53 -22.94 -7.84 -3.42
N LEU A 54 -23.50 -8.04 -2.21
CA LEU A 54 -22.75 -8.05 -0.96
C LEU A 54 -21.59 -9.06 -0.96
N LEU A 55 -21.82 -10.28 -1.49
CA LEU A 55 -20.80 -11.32 -1.54
C LEU A 55 -19.57 -10.89 -2.35
N TRP A 56 -19.79 -10.28 -3.52
CA TRP A 56 -18.71 -9.79 -4.37
C TRP A 56 -17.98 -8.61 -3.76
N ALA A 57 -18.71 -7.69 -3.13
CA ALA A 57 -18.12 -6.57 -2.40
C ALA A 57 -17.19 -7.05 -1.28
N ILE A 58 -17.62 -8.05 -0.49
CA ILE A 58 -16.81 -8.64 0.58
C ILE A 58 -15.57 -9.33 0.00
N LEU A 59 -15.71 -10.11 -1.07
CA LEU A 59 -14.56 -10.79 -1.69
C LEU A 59 -13.49 -9.79 -2.16
N VAL A 60 -13.90 -8.73 -2.88
CA VAL A 60 -12.98 -7.69 -3.34
C VAL A 60 -12.32 -7.00 -2.16
N PHE A 61 -13.10 -6.63 -1.14
CA PHE A 61 -12.59 -5.96 0.06
C PHE A 61 -11.60 -6.82 0.85
N VAL A 62 -11.83 -8.13 0.97
CA VAL A 62 -10.91 -9.06 1.64
C VAL A 62 -9.61 -9.20 0.87
N ILE A 63 -9.66 -9.31 -0.46
CA ILE A 63 -8.46 -9.38 -1.31
C ILE A 63 -7.62 -8.10 -1.15
N ASP A 64 -8.27 -6.93 -1.22
CA ASP A 64 -7.63 -5.63 -1.06
C ASP A 64 -7.01 -5.46 0.35
N SER A 65 -7.73 -5.90 1.38
CA SER A 65 -7.23 -5.92 2.76
C SER A 65 -5.99 -6.83 2.92
N ILE A 66 -5.99 -8.02 2.29
CA ILE A 66 -4.84 -8.92 2.29
C ILE A 66 -3.65 -8.28 1.57
N HIS A 67 -3.88 -7.67 0.41
CA HIS A 67 -2.84 -6.96 -0.33
C HIS A 67 -2.21 -5.87 0.55
N THR A 68 -3.05 -5.02 1.14
CA THR A 68 -2.64 -3.97 2.07
C THR A 68 -1.77 -4.51 3.21
N LEU A 69 -2.18 -5.59 3.87
CA LEU A 69 -1.42 -6.19 4.98
C LEU A 69 -0.04 -6.69 4.54
N ILE A 70 0.05 -7.31 3.36
CA ILE A 70 1.35 -7.76 2.80
C ILE A 70 2.26 -6.55 2.59
N ILE A 71 1.74 -5.46 2.02
CA ILE A 71 2.52 -4.24 1.77
C ILE A 71 2.94 -3.59 3.09
N THR A 72 2.06 -3.53 4.09
CA THR A 72 2.39 -3.03 5.43
C THR A 72 3.53 -3.85 6.05
N ILE A 73 3.49 -5.18 5.98
CA ILE A 73 4.57 -6.06 6.48
C ILE A 73 5.87 -5.81 5.70
N LEU A 74 5.79 -5.62 4.38
CA LEU A 74 6.97 -5.35 3.55
C LEU A 74 7.59 -3.98 3.86
N LEU A 75 6.75 -2.98 4.19
CA LEU A 75 7.19 -1.70 4.71
C LEU A 75 7.88 -1.89 6.06
N LEU A 76 7.24 -2.55 7.03
CA LEU A 76 7.80 -2.80 8.38
C LEU A 76 9.15 -3.54 8.34
N THR A 77 9.31 -4.48 7.41
CA THR A 77 10.58 -5.22 7.22
C THR A 77 11.64 -4.40 6.47
N GLY A 78 11.30 -3.21 5.97
CA GLY A 78 12.22 -2.31 5.26
C GLY A 78 12.65 -2.83 3.88
N SER A 79 11.96 -3.86 3.37
CA SER A 79 12.24 -4.46 2.06
C SER A 79 11.41 -3.81 0.94
N PHE A 80 10.54 -2.86 1.26
CA PHE A 80 9.70 -2.17 0.29
C PHE A 80 10.48 -1.13 -0.51
N LYS A 81 10.24 -1.09 -1.82
CA LYS A 81 10.88 -0.16 -2.75
C LYS A 81 9.93 0.97 -3.12
N ASP A 82 10.46 2.18 -3.22
CA ASP A 82 9.75 3.33 -3.77
C ASP A 82 9.64 3.24 -5.30
N GLY A 83 8.91 4.17 -5.92
CA GLY A 83 8.74 4.26 -7.38
C GLY A 83 10.01 4.58 -8.16
N LYS A 84 11.09 4.99 -7.49
CA LYS A 84 12.44 5.17 -8.06
C LYS A 84 13.32 3.93 -7.87
N GLY A 85 12.82 2.89 -7.22
CA GLY A 85 13.55 1.66 -6.93
C GLY A 85 14.42 1.71 -5.67
N ASN A 86 14.34 2.77 -4.86
CA ASN A 86 15.09 2.92 -3.61
C ASN A 86 14.36 2.24 -2.45
N TYR A 87 15.09 1.77 -1.44
CA TYR A 87 14.50 1.10 -0.28
C TYR A 87 13.98 2.10 0.75
N VAL A 88 12.74 1.93 1.18
CA VAL A 88 12.16 2.69 2.30
C VAL A 88 12.68 2.07 3.59
N CYS A 89 13.70 2.71 4.16
CA CYS A 89 14.43 2.16 5.30
C CYS A 89 13.82 2.61 6.63
N TYR A 90 13.63 1.69 7.56
CA TYR A 90 13.29 2.05 8.94
C TYR A 90 14.52 2.65 9.65
N PRO A 91 14.33 3.45 10.73
CA PRO A 91 15.44 4.06 11.45
C PRO A 91 16.44 3.00 11.96
N GLY A 92 17.69 3.07 11.49
CA GLY A 92 18.76 2.15 11.88
C GLY A 92 19.04 1.00 10.89
N GLN A 93 18.31 0.90 9.78
CA GLN A 93 18.54 -0.12 8.75
C GLN A 93 19.88 0.08 8.01
N LYS A 94 20.73 -0.96 8.02
CA LYS A 94 21.98 -0.99 7.23
C LYS A 94 21.73 -1.62 5.86
N LEU A 95 21.94 -0.84 4.80
CA LEU A 95 21.90 -1.32 3.42
C LEU A 95 23.28 -1.87 3.04
N ASN A 96 23.51 -3.18 3.25
CA ASN A 96 24.63 -3.90 2.65
C ASN A 96 24.34 -4.25 1.19
#